data_AF-A0A9J7AIT7-F1
#
_entry.id   AF-A0A9J7AIT7-F1
#
_cell.length_a   1.000
_cell.length_b   1.000
_cell.length_c   1.000
_cell.angle_alpha   90.00
_cell.angle_beta   90.00
_cell.angle_gamma   90.00
#
_symmetry.space_group_name_H-M   'P 1'
#
loop_
_entity.id
_entity.type
_entity.pdbx_description
1 polymer ?
#
loop_
_entity_poly.entity_id
_entity_poly.type
_entity_poly.pdbx_seq_one_letter_code
_entity_poly.pdbx_strand_id
1 'polypeptide(L)'
;MAMKSVNLTASLLALSISACLAGCATNQTKESVAEHNQSASVIKDELPAAHNGKLEILSTEASLPVQQKDAQGQWLAYSPQKNPYLFNKTQVNKGSVLLFLEAQKAWRAEDFTTVEQKLDVIIKNDQQLSGPWVMKARLVLRDQQYSKAEEYLKKALSLNANNVNAYTLLAQVQRLQGNYFNAQNTLAKALMLWPDFPEAHYNLAMLYDAYLNKEVEAQQHLEAYMFLEKDVDPQDFAWLQNLAQRTGVSDSDIGQKTSPSRFLQQAATE
;
A
#
# COMPACT_ATOMS: atom_id res chain seq x y z
N MET A 1 -5.36 32.61 -6.77
CA MET A 1 -5.89 31.24 -6.92
C MET A 1 -5.03 30.35 -6.06
N ALA A 2 -5.41 30.16 -4.79
CA ALA A 2 -4.58 29.49 -3.78
C ALA A 2 -4.96 28.01 -3.71
N MET A 3 -3.99 27.13 -3.98
CA MET A 3 -4.09 25.70 -3.66
C MET A 3 -4.26 25.57 -2.14
N LYS A 4 -5.48 25.23 -1.70
CA LYS A 4 -5.74 24.86 -0.32
C LYS A 4 -5.16 23.47 -0.08
N SER A 5 -4.31 23.37 0.93
CA SER A 5 -3.82 22.13 1.53
C SER A 5 -4.99 21.18 1.77
N VAL A 6 -4.94 19.99 1.15
CA VAL A 6 -5.84 18.88 1.48
C VAL A 6 -5.53 18.48 2.92
N ASN A 7 -6.46 18.83 3.83
CA ASN A 7 -6.46 18.32 5.18
C ASN A 7 -6.79 16.82 5.11
N LEU A 8 -5.76 15.95 5.18
CA LEU A 8 -5.93 14.54 5.52
C LEU A 8 -6.35 14.45 7.00
N THR A 9 -7.62 14.69 7.30
CA THR A 9 -8.20 14.39 8.62
C THR A 9 -8.93 13.06 8.56
N ALA A 10 -8.31 12.08 9.21
CA ALA A 10 -8.93 10.90 9.80
C ALA A 10 -9.58 9.87 8.87
N SER A 11 -8.75 8.98 8.29
CA SER A 11 -9.10 7.56 8.26
C SER A 11 -7.85 6.69 8.48
N LEU A 12 -7.87 5.98 9.60
CA LEU A 12 -7.17 4.72 9.90
C LEU A 12 -5.64 4.62 9.74
N LEU A 13 -4.89 5.35 10.59
CA LEU A 13 -3.65 4.79 11.17
C LEU A 13 -4.01 3.78 12.29
N ALA A 14 -4.76 2.72 11.94
CA ALA A 14 -4.80 1.50 12.75
C ALA A 14 -3.52 0.69 12.48
N LEU A 15 -2.39 1.27 12.86
CA LEU A 15 -1.10 0.58 12.88
C LEU A 15 -1.17 -0.54 13.91
N SER A 16 -1.49 -1.76 13.48
CA SER A 16 -1.09 -2.92 14.28
C SER A 16 0.44 -2.94 14.31
N ILE A 17 1.03 -2.92 15.51
CA ILE A 17 2.48 -2.95 15.76
C ILE A 17 3.19 -4.06 14.96
N SER A 18 2.51 -5.17 14.66
CA SER A 18 3.02 -6.29 13.87
C SER A 18 3.35 -5.94 12.40
N ALA A 19 2.65 -4.98 11.78
CA ALA A 19 2.87 -4.61 10.38
C ALA A 19 4.14 -3.77 10.16
N CYS A 20 4.65 -3.11 11.21
CA CYS A 20 5.81 -2.23 11.10
C CYS A 20 7.14 -2.89 11.49
N LEU A 21 7.11 -4.06 12.11
CA LEU A 21 8.28 -4.59 12.78
C LEU A 21 8.63 -6.03 12.40
N ALA A 22 8.03 -6.59 11.35
CA ALA A 22 8.40 -7.91 10.87
C ALA A 22 9.88 -7.94 10.42
N GLY A 23 10.74 -8.55 11.23
CA GLY A 23 12.04 -9.09 10.83
C GLY A 23 11.93 -10.58 10.49
N CYS A 24 12.82 -11.13 9.68
CA CYS A 24 12.87 -12.56 9.47
C CYS A 24 13.59 -13.25 10.64
N ALA A 25 13.02 -14.34 11.17
CA ALA A 25 13.69 -15.19 12.15
C ALA A 25 14.49 -16.29 11.43
N THR A 26 15.82 -16.29 11.56
CA THR A 26 16.66 -17.45 11.20
C THR A 26 17.38 -17.95 12.46
N ASN A 27 16.87 -19.01 13.05
CA ASN A 27 17.58 -19.83 14.03
C ASN A 27 17.97 -21.14 13.33
N GLN A 28 19.25 -21.31 12.99
CA GLN A 28 19.79 -22.65 12.74
C GLN A 28 21.19 -22.80 13.36
N THR A 29 21.26 -23.85 14.15
CA THR A 29 22.41 -24.47 14.82
C THR A 29 23.49 -24.88 13.82
N LYS A 30 24.74 -24.80 14.29
CA LYS A 30 25.96 -25.27 13.62
C LYS A 30 25.82 -26.74 13.20
N GLU A 31 25.88 -27.02 11.89
CA GLU A 31 26.59 -28.13 11.23
C GLU A 31 26.21 -28.22 9.74
N SER A 32 26.97 -27.55 8.89
CA SER A 32 27.66 -28.13 7.72
C SER A 32 28.15 -26.99 6.84
N VAL A 33 29.48 -26.95 6.69
CA VAL A 33 30.20 -26.02 5.84
C VAL A 33 30.19 -26.60 4.44
N ALA A 34 29.25 -26.17 3.60
CA ALA A 34 29.35 -26.15 2.13
C ALA A 34 27.99 -25.78 1.55
N GLU A 35 27.69 -24.48 1.47
CA GLU A 35 26.78 -23.85 0.50
C GLU A 35 26.58 -22.39 0.92
N HIS A 36 27.54 -21.55 0.56
CA HIS A 36 27.45 -20.10 0.69
C HIS A 36 27.75 -19.49 -0.68
N ASN A 37 26.71 -19.34 -1.53
CA ASN A 37 26.55 -18.19 -2.44
C ASN A 37 25.26 -18.22 -3.29
N GLN A 38 24.06 -18.36 -2.69
CA GLN A 38 22.80 -18.23 -3.46
C GLN A 38 21.75 -17.28 -2.86
N SER A 39 21.98 -16.70 -1.69
CA SER A 39 21.00 -15.81 -1.04
C SER A 39 21.18 -14.31 -1.34
N ALA A 40 22.20 -13.93 -2.12
CA ALA A 40 22.44 -12.54 -2.55
C ALA A 40 22.05 -12.27 -4.02
N SER A 41 21.65 -13.29 -4.79
CA SER A 41 21.34 -13.17 -6.23
C SER A 41 19.86 -12.99 -6.55
N VAL A 42 18.96 -13.09 -5.57
CA VAL A 42 17.50 -13.10 -5.81
C VAL A 42 16.87 -11.70 -5.83
N ILE A 43 17.58 -10.64 -5.41
CA ILE A 43 17.05 -9.25 -5.39
C ILE A 43 17.37 -8.48 -6.71
N LYS A 44 18.00 -9.13 -7.69
CA LYS A 44 18.22 -8.52 -9.02
C LYS A 44 17.01 -8.58 -9.96
N ASP A 45 15.93 -9.26 -9.59
CA ASP A 45 14.69 -9.21 -10.38
C ASP A 45 13.84 -8.03 -9.92
N GLU A 46 14.17 -6.91 -10.58
CA GLU A 46 13.83 -5.53 -10.27
C GLU A 46 12.31 -5.25 -10.25
N LEU A 47 11.92 -4.14 -9.60
CA LEU A 47 10.83 -3.30 -10.13
C LEU A 47 11.03 -3.23 -11.65
N PRO A 48 10.06 -3.68 -12.47
CA PRO A 48 10.31 -4.17 -13.82
C PRO A 48 11.38 -3.33 -14.52
N ALA A 49 12.60 -3.88 -14.56
CA ALA A 49 13.64 -3.28 -15.36
C ALA A 49 13.32 -3.61 -16.80
N ALA A 50 13.57 -2.63 -17.65
CA ALA A 50 13.15 -2.63 -19.02
C ALA A 50 13.72 -3.84 -19.78
N HIS A 51 12.96 -4.91 -19.94
CA HIS A 51 13.31 -5.96 -20.89
C HIS A 51 13.24 -5.35 -22.29
N ASN A 52 14.38 -5.29 -22.98
CA ASN A 52 14.55 -4.60 -24.27
C ASN A 52 14.27 -3.08 -24.25
N GLY A 53 14.44 -2.41 -23.11
CA GLY A 53 14.21 -0.96 -23.01
C GLY A 53 12.73 -0.55 -22.92
N LYS A 54 11.80 -1.50 -22.82
CA LYS A 54 10.36 -1.24 -22.59
C LYS A 54 9.94 -1.74 -21.20
N LEU A 55 9.35 -0.86 -20.41
CA LEU A 55 8.75 -1.20 -19.12
C LEU A 55 7.52 -2.09 -19.36
N GLU A 56 7.53 -3.30 -18.82
CA GLU A 56 6.34 -4.15 -18.81
C GLU A 56 5.34 -3.64 -17.76
N ILE A 57 4.08 -3.48 -18.17
CA ILE A 57 3.02 -2.95 -17.32
C ILE A 57 2.23 -4.11 -16.71
N LEU A 58 2.27 -4.22 -15.39
CA LEU A 58 1.54 -5.25 -14.65
C LEU A 58 0.04 -4.94 -14.64
N SER A 59 -0.77 -5.94 -14.97
CA SER A 59 -2.23 -5.84 -14.84
C SER A 59 -2.63 -5.83 -13.36
N THR A 60 -3.66 -5.05 -13.03
CA THR A 60 -4.24 -4.95 -11.68
C THR A 60 -5.61 -5.61 -11.57
N GLU A 61 -6.12 -6.18 -12.67
CA GLU A 61 -7.46 -6.79 -12.76
C GLU A 61 -7.63 -7.98 -11.82
N ALA A 62 -6.61 -8.85 -11.74
CA ALA A 62 -6.64 -10.05 -10.89
C ALA A 62 -6.68 -9.74 -9.39
N SER A 63 -6.41 -8.49 -9.00
CA SER A 63 -6.44 -8.03 -7.61
C SER A 63 -7.77 -7.40 -7.22
N LEU A 64 -8.73 -7.22 -8.14
CA LEU A 64 -10.02 -6.64 -7.83
C LEU A 64 -10.90 -7.63 -7.05
N PRO A 65 -11.66 -7.19 -6.04
CA PRO A 65 -12.59 -8.03 -5.30
C PRO A 65 -13.89 -8.27 -6.07
N VAL A 66 -13.77 -8.97 -7.21
CA VAL A 66 -14.88 -9.28 -8.13
C VAL A 66 -15.66 -10.48 -7.61
N GLN A 67 -16.98 -10.34 -7.51
CA GLN A 67 -17.86 -11.46 -7.17
C GLN A 67 -18.02 -12.43 -8.32
N GLN A 68 -18.14 -13.71 -7.97
CA GLN A 68 -18.36 -14.79 -8.92
C GLN A 68 -19.75 -15.38 -8.73
N LYS A 69 -20.29 -15.97 -9.79
CA LYS A 69 -21.51 -16.77 -9.71
C LYS A 69 -21.16 -18.24 -9.53
N ASP A 70 -22.00 -18.96 -8.79
CA ASP A 70 -21.95 -20.41 -8.73
C ASP A 70 -22.49 -21.06 -10.03
N ALA A 71 -22.49 -22.39 -10.07
CA ALA A 71 -22.96 -23.16 -11.22
C ALA A 71 -24.47 -22.98 -11.50
N GLN A 72 -25.22 -22.45 -10.54
CA GLN A 72 -26.66 -22.17 -10.62
C GLN A 72 -26.93 -20.71 -11.00
N GLY A 73 -25.89 -19.90 -11.20
CA GLY A 73 -25.98 -18.48 -11.54
C GLY A 73 -26.23 -17.56 -10.35
N GLN A 74 -26.13 -18.05 -9.11
CA GLN A 74 -26.29 -17.24 -7.90
C GLN A 74 -24.96 -16.59 -7.52
N TRP A 75 -25.02 -15.32 -7.08
CA TRP A 75 -23.83 -14.59 -6.63
C TRP A 75 -23.26 -15.17 -5.33
N LEU A 76 -21.94 -15.40 -5.32
CA LEU A 76 -21.18 -15.79 -4.14
C LEU A 76 -20.73 -14.55 -3.37
N ALA A 77 -20.86 -14.58 -2.04
CA ALA A 77 -20.37 -13.50 -1.19
C ALA A 77 -18.85 -13.40 -1.27
N TYR A 78 -18.32 -12.20 -1.52
CA TYR A 78 -16.88 -11.97 -1.44
C TYR A 78 -16.44 -11.96 0.02
N SER A 79 -15.37 -12.70 0.33
CA SER A 79 -14.76 -12.75 1.66
C SER A 79 -13.36 -12.15 1.61
N PRO A 80 -13.16 -10.90 2.10
CA PRO A 80 -11.86 -10.26 2.09
C PRO A 80 -10.79 -11.08 2.83
N GLN A 81 -9.60 -11.15 2.23
CA GLN A 81 -8.39 -11.66 2.82
C GLN A 81 -8.03 -10.84 4.06
N LYS A 82 -7.76 -11.55 5.15
CA LYS A 82 -7.32 -10.93 6.39
C LYS A 82 -5.93 -10.32 6.19
N ASN A 83 -5.69 -9.18 6.83
CA ASN A 83 -4.39 -8.52 6.83
C ASN A 83 -3.26 -9.54 7.16
N PRO A 84 -2.32 -9.77 6.23
CA PRO A 84 -1.31 -10.83 6.37
C PRO A 84 -0.31 -10.56 7.50
N TYR A 85 -0.18 -9.31 7.96
CA TYR A 85 0.76 -8.92 9.02
C TYR A 85 0.26 -9.23 10.43
N LEU A 86 -1.02 -9.57 10.61
CA LEU A 86 -1.55 -9.93 11.93
C LEU A 86 -1.10 -11.33 12.38
N PHE A 87 -0.67 -12.17 11.44
CA PHE A 87 -0.36 -13.58 11.70
C PHE A 87 1.14 -13.86 11.77
N ASN A 88 1.98 -12.95 11.26
CA ASN A 88 3.42 -13.08 11.37
C ASN A 88 3.91 -12.68 12.77
N LYS A 89 4.28 -13.67 13.59
CA LYS A 89 4.73 -13.48 14.97
C LYS A 89 6.26 -13.35 15.05
N THR A 90 6.87 -12.47 14.25
CA THR A 90 8.27 -12.15 14.49
C THR A 90 8.41 -11.53 15.87
N GLN A 91 9.33 -12.06 16.67
CA GLN A 91 9.69 -11.47 17.93
C GLN A 91 10.55 -10.22 17.71
N VAL A 92 10.00 -9.06 18.02
CA VAL A 92 10.67 -7.77 17.89
C VAL A 92 11.18 -7.34 19.26
N ASN A 93 12.35 -6.70 19.29
CA ASN A 93 12.86 -6.11 20.51
C ASN A 93 11.83 -5.11 21.10
N LYS A 94 11.45 -5.32 22.36
CA LYS A 94 10.45 -4.47 23.06
C LYS A 94 10.87 -3.00 23.12
N GLY A 95 12.17 -2.72 23.23
CA GLY A 95 12.73 -1.38 23.17
C GLY A 95 12.51 -0.73 21.80
N SER A 96 12.75 -1.47 20.70
CA SER A 96 12.46 -1.00 19.34
C SER A 96 10.97 -0.69 19.15
N VAL A 97 10.09 -1.55 19.67
CA VAL A 97 8.63 -1.32 19.66
C VAL A 97 8.28 -0.02 20.37
N LEU A 98 8.79 0.20 21.59
CA LEU A 98 8.50 1.38 22.38
C LEU A 98 8.99 2.67 21.69
N LEU A 99 10.24 2.66 21.20
CA LEU A 99 10.80 3.79 20.45
C LEU A 99 9.97 4.10 19.20
N PHE A 100 9.45 3.08 18.52
CA PHE A 100 8.63 3.28 17.33
C PHE A 100 7.27 3.90 17.69
N LEU A 101 6.66 3.48 18.79
CA LEU A 101 5.44 4.11 19.31
C LEU A 101 5.66 5.57 19.74
N GLU A 102 6.80 5.85 20.38
CA GLU A 102 7.22 7.23 20.70
C GLU A 102 7.38 8.07 19.44
N ALA A 103 8.03 7.53 18.41
CA ALA A 103 8.17 8.19 17.11
C ALA A 103 6.78 8.49 16.50
N GLN A 104 5.84 7.53 16.51
CA GLN A 104 4.49 7.76 16.01
C GLN A 104 3.73 8.82 16.81
N LYS A 105 3.91 8.87 18.13
CA LYS A 105 3.31 9.90 18.97
C LYS A 105 3.91 11.27 18.65
N ALA A 106 5.23 11.36 18.53
CA ALA A 106 5.94 12.58 18.14
C ALA A 106 5.52 13.07 16.75
N TRP A 107 5.33 12.16 15.79
CA TRP A 107 4.80 12.49 14.46
C TRP A 107 3.44 13.18 14.52
N ARG A 108 2.51 12.65 15.34
CA ARG A 108 1.19 13.27 15.55
C ARG A 108 1.26 14.63 16.23
N ALA A 109 2.33 14.88 16.98
CA ALA A 109 2.60 16.16 17.63
C ALA A 109 3.48 17.10 16.77
N GLU A 110 3.76 16.72 15.52
CA GLU A 110 4.66 17.45 14.60
C GLU A 110 6.10 17.64 15.12
N ASP A 111 6.51 16.88 16.14
CA ASP A 111 7.88 16.86 16.67
C ASP A 111 8.76 15.93 15.84
N PHE A 112 9.17 16.44 14.68
CA PHE A 112 9.95 15.67 13.70
C PHE A 112 11.40 15.43 14.11
N THR A 113 11.94 16.25 15.01
CA THR A 113 13.26 16.02 15.60
C THR A 113 13.24 14.78 16.48
N THR A 114 12.24 14.64 17.35
CA THR A 114 12.09 13.43 18.16
C THR A 114 11.82 12.22 17.26
N VAL A 115 11.01 12.34 16.21
CA VAL A 115 10.82 11.24 15.23
C VAL A 115 12.17 10.74 14.72
N GLU A 116 13.01 11.63 14.20
CA GLU A 116 14.31 11.25 13.63
C GLU A 116 15.21 10.57 14.66
N GLN A 117 15.34 11.16 15.86
CA GLN A 117 16.14 10.61 16.94
C GLN A 117 15.71 9.19 17.34
N LYS A 118 14.41 8.94 17.47
CA LYS A 118 13.89 7.61 17.84
C LYS A 118 14.14 6.59 16.74
N LEU A 119 13.91 6.98 15.48
CA LEU A 119 14.17 6.11 14.33
C LEU A 119 15.65 5.75 14.19
N ASP A 120 16.57 6.69 14.43
CA ASP A 120 18.01 6.44 14.40
C ASP A 120 18.46 5.41 15.43
N VAL A 121 17.91 5.49 16.65
CA VAL A 121 18.21 4.50 17.70
C VAL A 121 17.71 3.11 17.29
N ILE A 122 16.51 3.02 16.72
CA ILE A 122 15.97 1.73 16.25
C ILE A 122 16.83 1.17 15.12
N ILE A 123 17.12 1.97 14.09
CA ILE A 123 17.90 1.53 12.92
C ILE A 123 19.30 1.08 13.33
N LYS A 124 19.93 1.75 14.31
CA LYS A 124 21.24 1.36 14.83
C LYS A 124 21.20 0.01 15.54
N ASN A 125 20.19 -0.21 16.37
CA ASN A 125 20.12 -1.36 17.28
C ASN A 125 19.40 -2.58 16.68
N ASP A 126 18.57 -2.38 15.66
CA ASP A 126 17.66 -3.37 15.11
C ASP A 126 17.52 -3.21 13.59
N GLN A 127 18.63 -3.49 12.90
CA GLN A 127 18.85 -3.17 11.47
C GLN A 127 17.95 -3.96 10.50
N GLN A 128 17.26 -5.00 10.98
CA GLN A 128 16.40 -5.87 10.16
C GLN A 128 14.96 -5.36 10.07
N LEU A 129 14.61 -4.29 10.78
CA LEU A 129 13.25 -3.75 10.79
C LEU A 129 13.01 -2.85 9.59
N SER A 130 12.02 -3.18 8.76
CA SER A 130 11.64 -2.37 7.60
C SER A 130 10.82 -1.12 7.95
N GLY A 131 9.98 -1.14 8.99
CA GLY A 131 9.09 -0.01 9.34
C GLY A 131 9.79 1.31 9.69
N PRO A 132 10.91 1.32 10.45
CA PRO A 132 11.66 2.55 10.69
C PRO A 132 12.15 3.23 9.41
N TRP A 133 12.56 2.45 8.40
CA TRP A 133 12.95 2.98 7.10
C TRP A 133 11.77 3.56 6.32
N VAL A 134 10.59 2.92 6.35
CA VAL A 134 9.35 3.49 5.79
C VAL A 134 9.02 4.84 6.45
N MET A 135 9.16 4.93 7.78
CA MET A 135 8.88 6.17 8.51
C MET A 135 9.93 7.26 8.23
N LYS A 136 11.21 6.90 8.07
CA LYS A 136 12.26 7.83 7.60
C LYS A 136 12.00 8.33 6.19
N ALA A 137 11.53 7.46 5.29
CA ALA A 137 11.14 7.87 3.95
C ALA A 137 10.02 8.92 3.98
N ARG A 138 9.01 8.70 4.84
CA ARG A 138 7.92 9.68 5.03
C ARG A 138 8.43 11.01 5.58
N LEU A 139 9.40 10.97 6.51
CA LEU A 139 10.01 12.17 7.08
C LEU A 139 10.66 13.04 6.00
N VAL A 140 11.52 12.45 5.16
CA VAL A 140 12.24 13.20 4.11
C VAL A 140 11.35 13.54 2.92
N LEU A 141 10.26 12.77 2.69
CA LEU A 141 9.26 13.08 1.68
C LEU A 141 8.49 14.37 2.00
N ARG A 142 8.20 14.65 3.28
CA ARG A 142 7.60 15.94 3.69
C ARG A 142 8.46 17.12 3.24
N ASP A 143 9.78 16.95 3.28
CA ASP A 143 10.75 17.95 2.87
C ASP A 143 11.06 17.87 1.36
N GLN A 144 10.22 17.17 0.58
CA GLN A 144 10.30 16.96 -0.88
C GLN A 144 11.61 16.30 -1.36
N GLN A 145 12.32 15.59 -0.48
CA GLN A 145 13.55 14.88 -0.83
C GLN A 145 13.22 13.52 -1.46
N TYR A 146 12.64 13.53 -2.67
CA TYR A 146 12.10 12.33 -3.33
C TYR A 146 13.15 11.22 -3.52
N SER A 147 14.36 11.55 -3.98
CA SER A 147 15.41 10.54 -4.20
C SER A 147 15.84 9.85 -2.90
N LYS A 148 15.87 10.59 -1.78
CA LYS A 148 16.21 10.04 -0.47
C LYS A 148 15.08 9.19 0.10
N ALA A 149 13.83 9.60 -0.11
CA ALA A 149 12.66 8.80 0.23
C ALA A 149 12.68 7.46 -0.51
N GLU A 150 12.96 7.48 -1.81
CA GLU A 150 13.10 6.28 -2.63
C GLU A 150 14.20 5.34 -2.13
N GLU A 151 15.38 5.88 -1.77
CA GLU A 151 16.48 5.08 -1.18
C GLU A 151 16.05 4.36 0.11
N TYR A 152 15.39 5.08 1.02
CA TYR A 152 14.90 4.51 2.26
C TYR A 152 13.80 3.46 2.04
N LEU A 153 12.96 3.62 1.02
CA LEU A 153 11.93 2.65 0.67
C LEU A 153 12.52 1.39 0.02
N LYS A 154 13.51 1.54 -0.85
CA LYS A 154 14.30 0.42 -1.37
C LYS A 154 15.00 -0.33 -0.24
N LYS A 155 15.54 0.39 0.75
CA LYS A 155 16.11 -0.24 1.95
C LYS A 155 15.04 -1.01 2.74
N ALA A 156 13.88 -0.43 2.98
CA ALA A 156 12.77 -1.10 3.67
C ALA A 156 12.35 -2.40 2.95
N LEU A 157 12.20 -2.35 1.62
CA LEU A 157 11.84 -3.50 0.79
C LEU A 157 12.94 -4.56 0.72
N SER A 158 14.22 -4.16 0.79
CA SER A 158 15.32 -5.14 0.87
C SER A 158 15.34 -5.91 2.19
N LEU A 159 14.82 -5.32 3.28
CA LEU A 159 14.70 -5.97 4.59
C LEU A 159 13.42 -6.80 4.71
N ASN A 160 12.33 -6.34 4.08
CA ASN A 160 11.06 -7.04 4.04
C ASN A 160 10.38 -6.79 2.69
N ALA A 161 10.58 -7.74 1.77
CA ALA A 161 9.98 -7.70 0.44
C ALA A 161 8.45 -7.79 0.45
N ASN A 162 7.83 -8.14 1.58
CA ASN A 162 6.40 -8.25 1.72
C ASN A 162 5.78 -7.00 2.36
N ASN A 163 6.48 -5.86 2.46
CA ASN A 163 5.96 -4.66 3.13
C ASN A 163 5.13 -3.78 2.18
N VAL A 164 3.80 -3.96 2.16
CA VAL A 164 2.87 -3.19 1.30
C VAL A 164 2.83 -1.70 1.63
N ASN A 165 3.17 -1.30 2.86
CA ASN A 165 3.29 0.11 3.23
C ASN A 165 4.52 0.77 2.58
N ALA A 166 5.60 0.00 2.40
CA ALA A 166 6.77 0.48 1.66
C ALA A 166 6.46 0.60 0.15
N TYR A 167 5.72 -0.36 -0.43
CA TYR A 167 5.29 -0.26 -1.82
C TYR A 167 4.38 0.94 -2.09
N THR A 168 3.35 1.15 -1.27
CA THR A 168 2.43 2.30 -1.45
C THR A 168 3.14 3.64 -1.31
N LEU A 169 4.00 3.80 -0.31
CA LEU A 169 4.80 5.03 -0.17
C LEU A 169 5.81 5.19 -1.31
N LEU A 170 6.37 4.11 -1.84
CA LEU A 170 7.27 4.16 -3.02
C LEU A 170 6.51 4.59 -4.27
N ALA A 171 5.31 4.07 -4.48
CA ALA A 171 4.46 4.50 -5.59
C ALA A 171 4.07 5.98 -5.47
N GLN A 172 3.82 6.49 -4.26
CA GLN A 172 3.60 7.92 -4.03
C GLN A 172 4.83 8.74 -4.43
N VAL A 173 6.03 8.34 -4.00
CA VAL A 173 7.29 9.01 -4.38
C VAL A 173 7.48 9.00 -5.90
N GLN A 174 7.30 7.84 -6.54
CA GLN A 174 7.41 7.70 -7.99
C GLN A 174 6.41 8.59 -8.74
N ARG A 175 5.15 8.65 -8.28
CA ARG A 175 4.14 9.55 -8.83
C ARG A 175 4.54 11.02 -8.71
N LEU A 176 5.08 11.44 -7.55
CA LEU A 176 5.57 12.80 -7.33
C LEU A 176 6.79 13.15 -8.19
N GLN A 177 7.58 12.15 -8.59
CA GLN A 177 8.66 12.28 -9.56
C GLN A 177 8.20 12.22 -11.04
N GLY A 178 6.90 12.01 -11.30
CA GLY A 178 6.35 11.85 -12.66
C GLY A 178 6.50 10.44 -13.25
N ASN A 179 6.97 9.48 -12.47
CA ASN A 179 7.22 8.09 -12.89
C ASN A 179 5.94 7.23 -12.79
N TYR A 180 4.86 7.61 -13.50
CA TYR A 180 3.52 7.05 -13.31
C TYR A 180 3.42 5.54 -13.56
N PHE A 181 4.04 5.02 -14.61
CA PHE A 181 4.01 3.58 -14.90
C PHE A 181 4.78 2.75 -13.87
N ASN A 182 5.88 3.30 -13.32
CA ASN A 182 6.57 2.67 -12.20
C ASN A 182 5.70 2.67 -10.94
N ALA A 183 4.97 3.76 -10.68
CA ALA A 183 4.01 3.82 -9.58
C ALA A 183 2.90 2.77 -9.74
N GLN A 184 2.36 2.61 -10.95
CA GLN A 184 1.35 1.57 -11.26
C GLN A 184 1.90 0.18 -10.94
N ASN A 185 3.08 -0.16 -11.45
CA ASN A 185 3.69 -1.47 -11.22
C ASN A 185 4.03 -1.70 -9.74
N THR A 186 4.45 -0.66 -9.03
CA THR A 186 4.74 -0.74 -7.58
C THR A 186 3.47 -1.01 -6.78
N LEU A 187 2.34 -0.39 -7.13
CA LEU A 187 1.04 -0.66 -6.51
C LEU A 187 0.49 -2.05 -6.88
N ALA A 188 0.67 -2.47 -8.14
CA ALA A 188 0.31 -3.82 -8.57
C ALA A 188 1.05 -4.88 -7.75
N LYS A 189 2.36 -4.69 -7.49
CA LYS A 189 3.13 -5.57 -6.59
C LYS A 189 2.59 -5.57 -5.16
N ALA A 190 2.14 -4.43 -4.63
CA ALA A 190 1.48 -4.38 -3.32
C ALA A 190 0.20 -5.24 -3.30
N LEU A 191 -0.61 -5.15 -4.34
CA LEU A 191 -1.85 -5.92 -4.47
C LEU A 191 -1.64 -7.40 -4.80
N MET A 192 -0.51 -7.79 -5.38
CA MET A 192 -0.14 -9.21 -5.49
C MET A 192 0.16 -9.83 -4.12
N LEU A 193 0.67 -9.03 -3.17
CA LEU A 193 0.95 -9.48 -1.80
C LEU A 193 -0.30 -9.47 -0.92
N TRP A 194 -1.14 -8.45 -1.06
CA TRP A 194 -2.41 -8.35 -0.37
C TRP A 194 -3.45 -7.70 -1.30
N PRO A 195 -4.24 -8.50 -2.02
CA PRO A 195 -5.28 -8.01 -2.93
C PRO A 195 -6.28 -7.09 -2.23
N ASP A 196 -6.66 -7.41 -1.00
CA ASP A 196 -7.62 -6.62 -0.22
C ASP A 196 -6.97 -5.47 0.57
N PHE A 197 -5.91 -4.86 0.04
CA PHE A 197 -5.27 -3.69 0.65
C PHE A 197 -5.90 -2.39 0.14
N PRO A 198 -6.75 -1.69 0.94
CA PRO A 198 -7.56 -0.59 0.41
C PRO A 198 -6.71 0.59 -0.07
N GLU A 199 -5.64 0.92 0.65
CA GLU A 199 -4.76 2.03 0.34
C GLU A 199 -4.09 1.89 -1.04
N ALA A 200 -3.77 0.66 -1.47
CA ALA A 200 -3.21 0.42 -2.79
C ALA A 200 -4.25 0.61 -3.90
N HIS A 201 -5.50 0.20 -3.67
CA HIS A 201 -6.61 0.46 -4.57
C HIS A 201 -6.90 1.96 -4.71
N TYR A 202 -6.98 2.70 -3.60
CA TYR A 202 -7.17 4.16 -3.63
C TYR A 202 -6.07 4.86 -4.45
N ASN A 203 -4.81 4.50 -4.19
CA ASN A 203 -3.67 5.07 -4.93
C ASN A 203 -3.69 4.70 -6.42
N LEU A 204 -4.14 3.50 -6.80
CA LEU A 204 -4.33 3.12 -8.20
C LEU A 204 -5.47 3.89 -8.86
N ALA A 205 -6.61 4.06 -8.17
CA ALA A 205 -7.72 4.85 -8.67
C ALA A 205 -7.28 6.28 -9.03
N MET A 206 -6.56 6.93 -8.10
CA MET A 206 -6.03 8.27 -8.30
C MET A 206 -5.01 8.29 -9.45
N LEU A 207 -4.11 7.31 -9.51
CA LEU A 207 -3.08 7.24 -10.54
C LEU A 207 -3.70 7.07 -11.94
N TYR A 208 -4.70 6.20 -12.05
CA TYR A 208 -5.40 5.91 -13.29
C TYR A 208 -6.24 7.07 -13.79
N ASP A 209 -6.96 7.73 -12.88
CA ASP A 209 -7.78 8.89 -13.23
C ASP A 209 -6.91 10.10 -13.61
N ALA A 210 -6.02 10.52 -12.70
CA ALA A 210 -5.35 11.81 -12.84
C ALA A 210 -4.16 11.81 -13.81
N TYR A 211 -3.55 10.66 -14.10
CA TYR A 211 -2.26 10.62 -14.82
C TYR A 211 -2.22 9.65 -16.00
N LEU A 212 -3.00 8.58 -16.00
CA LEU A 212 -2.92 7.53 -17.03
C LEU A 212 -4.13 7.47 -17.96
N ASN A 213 -5.18 8.26 -17.70
CA ASN A 213 -6.41 8.29 -18.51
C ASN A 213 -7.05 6.89 -18.67
N LYS A 214 -7.07 6.14 -17.57
CA LYS A 214 -7.61 4.77 -17.47
C LYS A 214 -8.85 4.78 -16.60
N GLU A 215 -9.90 5.43 -17.10
CA GLU A 215 -11.08 5.78 -16.29
C GLU A 215 -11.85 4.55 -15.79
N VAL A 216 -11.92 3.48 -16.59
CA VAL A 216 -12.59 2.24 -16.20
C VAL A 216 -11.83 1.56 -15.05
N GLU A 217 -10.51 1.43 -15.17
CA GLU A 217 -9.68 0.87 -14.10
C GLU A 217 -9.68 1.77 -12.86
N ALA A 218 -9.77 3.09 -13.04
CA ALA A 218 -9.89 4.04 -11.94
C ALA A 218 -11.20 3.81 -11.15
N GLN A 219 -12.32 3.69 -11.85
CA GLN A 219 -13.62 3.38 -11.24
C GLN A 219 -13.56 2.06 -10.48
N GLN A 220 -13.05 1.00 -11.10
CA GLN A 220 -12.97 -0.32 -10.48
C GLN A 220 -12.16 -0.31 -9.18
N HIS A 221 -11.01 0.37 -9.17
CA HIS A 221 -10.21 0.46 -7.95
C HIS A 221 -10.81 1.37 -6.88
N LEU A 222 -11.54 2.42 -7.26
CA LEU A 222 -12.26 3.24 -6.28
C LEU A 222 -13.39 2.44 -5.63
N GLU A 223 -14.15 1.67 -6.42
CA GLU A 223 -15.17 0.75 -5.91
C GLU A 223 -14.56 -0.30 -4.97
N ALA A 224 -13.40 -0.86 -5.33
CA ALA A 224 -12.67 -1.82 -4.49
C ALA A 224 -12.25 -1.21 -3.15
N TYR A 225 -11.68 0.01 -3.18
CA TYR A 225 -11.32 0.76 -1.98
C TYR A 225 -12.53 0.97 -1.06
N MET A 226 -13.63 1.49 -1.62
CA MET A 226 -14.85 1.80 -0.85
C MET A 226 -15.52 0.54 -0.30
N PHE A 227 -15.43 -0.58 -1.01
CA PHE A 227 -15.94 -1.86 -0.54
C PHE A 227 -15.15 -2.40 0.67
N LEU A 228 -13.82 -2.25 0.66
CA LEU A 228 -12.94 -2.80 1.68
C LEU A 228 -12.83 -1.90 2.91
N GLU A 229 -13.07 -0.60 2.77
CA GLU A 229 -13.10 0.35 3.89
C GLU A 229 -14.45 0.42 4.59
N LYS A 230 -14.41 0.67 5.89
CA LYS A 230 -15.63 0.81 6.71
C LYS A 230 -16.18 2.23 6.69
N ASP A 231 -15.27 3.20 6.64
CA ASP A 231 -15.54 4.63 6.77
C ASP A 231 -14.95 5.36 5.55
N VAL A 232 -15.80 5.57 4.54
CA VAL A 232 -15.45 6.19 3.26
C VAL A 232 -15.73 7.70 3.30
N ASP A 233 -14.82 8.53 2.76
CA ASP A 233 -15.01 9.98 2.69
C ASP A 233 -16.16 10.33 1.73
N PRO A 234 -17.10 11.22 2.09
CA PRO A 234 -18.14 11.71 1.17
C PRO A 234 -17.61 12.19 -0.19
N GLN A 235 -16.38 12.72 -0.25
CA GLN A 235 -15.74 13.14 -1.49
C GLN A 235 -15.44 11.97 -2.44
N ASP A 236 -15.17 10.79 -1.91
CA ASP A 236 -14.90 9.59 -2.72
C ASP A 236 -16.17 9.12 -3.43
N PHE A 237 -17.35 9.33 -2.84
CA PHE A 237 -18.63 9.08 -3.52
C PHE A 237 -18.85 10.02 -4.70
N ALA A 238 -18.58 11.31 -4.51
CA ALA A 238 -18.69 12.29 -5.60
C ALA A 238 -17.69 11.98 -6.73
N TRP A 239 -16.48 11.55 -6.36
CA TRP A 239 -15.48 11.10 -7.32
C TRP A 239 -15.95 9.87 -8.10
N LEU A 240 -16.50 8.86 -7.41
CA LEU A 240 -17.04 7.66 -8.05
C LEU A 240 -18.21 7.99 -9.00
N GLN A 241 -19.12 8.88 -8.62
CA GLN A 241 -20.21 9.33 -9.49
C GLN A 241 -19.67 10.00 -10.77
N ASN A 242 -18.65 10.83 -10.65
CA ASN A 242 -18.04 11.46 -11.82
C ASN A 242 -17.38 10.42 -12.73
N LEU A 243 -16.63 9.48 -12.16
CA LEU A 243 -16.05 8.36 -12.92
C LEU A 243 -17.12 7.55 -13.65
N ALA A 244 -18.20 7.16 -12.97
CA ALA A 244 -19.31 6.41 -13.56
C ALA A 244 -20.01 7.17 -14.70
N GLN A 245 -20.13 8.50 -14.60
CA GLN A 245 -20.66 9.34 -15.69
C GLN A 245 -19.75 9.36 -16.91
N ARG A 246 -18.42 9.42 -16.72
CA ARG A 246 -17.45 9.46 -17.81
C ARG A 246 -17.30 8.10 -18.50
N THR A 247 -17.30 7.01 -17.73
CA THR A 247 -17.16 5.64 -18.25
C THR A 247 -18.46 5.09 -18.82
N GLY A 248 -19.62 5.56 -18.34
CA GLY A 248 -20.93 4.95 -18.62
C GLY A 248 -21.15 3.61 -17.93
N VAL A 249 -20.24 3.17 -17.06
CA VAL A 249 -20.35 1.90 -16.31
C VAL A 249 -21.20 2.14 -15.07
N SER A 250 -22.47 1.74 -15.16
CA SER A 250 -23.44 1.85 -14.06
C SER A 250 -23.54 0.59 -13.19
N ASP A 251 -23.16 -0.57 -13.75
CA ASP A 251 -23.20 -1.87 -13.06
C ASP A 251 -21.77 -2.35 -12.77
N SER A 252 -21.46 -2.63 -11.51
CA SER A 252 -20.16 -3.16 -11.08
C SER A 252 -20.30 -4.51 -10.40
N ASP A 253 -19.41 -5.44 -10.71
CA ASP A 253 -19.29 -6.76 -10.07
C ASP A 253 -18.38 -6.75 -8.83
N ILE A 254 -17.93 -5.57 -8.39
CA ILE A 254 -17.02 -5.40 -7.25
C ILE A 254 -17.81 -5.39 -5.93
N GLY A 255 -17.34 -6.15 -4.94
CA GLY A 255 -17.84 -6.07 -3.57
C GLY A 255 -19.02 -7.00 -3.24
N GLN A 256 -20.15 -6.47 -2.74
CA GLN A 256 -21.32 -7.26 -2.34
C GLN A 256 -22.60 -6.84 -3.09
N LYS A 257 -23.01 -7.65 -4.07
CA LYS A 257 -24.33 -7.66 -4.73
C LYS A 257 -25.39 -8.46 -3.96
N THR A 258 -24.98 -9.29 -3.03
CA THR A 258 -25.86 -10.17 -2.22
C THR A 258 -26.38 -9.50 -0.95
N SER A 259 -25.89 -8.30 -0.64
CA SER A 259 -26.40 -7.40 0.41
C SER A 259 -27.02 -6.17 -0.27
N PRO A 260 -27.95 -5.42 0.36
CA PRO A 260 -28.43 -4.15 -0.20
C PRO A 260 -27.23 -3.22 -0.44
N SER A 261 -26.85 -3.03 -1.70
CA SER A 261 -25.59 -2.41 -2.09
C SER A 261 -25.64 -0.91 -1.78
N ARG A 262 -25.00 -0.53 -0.66
CA ARG A 262 -25.03 0.80 -0.05
C ARG A 262 -24.57 1.93 -1.00
N PHE A 263 -23.65 1.66 -1.92
CA PHE A 263 -22.91 2.70 -2.63
C PHE A 263 -23.66 3.34 -3.81
N LEU A 264 -24.46 2.58 -4.56
CA LEU A 264 -25.22 3.12 -5.70
C LEU A 264 -26.68 3.46 -5.36
N GLN A 265 -27.24 2.89 -4.28
CA GLN A 265 -28.58 3.25 -3.80
C GLN A 265 -28.59 4.55 -2.99
N GLN A 266 -27.54 4.86 -2.22
CA GLN A 266 -27.46 6.13 -1.48
C GLN A 266 -27.27 7.34 -2.42
N ALA A 267 -26.52 7.19 -3.52
CA ALA A 267 -26.32 8.23 -4.53
C ALA A 267 -27.61 8.63 -5.29
N ALA A 268 -28.64 7.78 -5.29
CA ALA A 268 -29.91 8.05 -5.98
C ALA A 268 -30.99 8.63 -5.06
N THR A 269 -30.70 8.86 -3.77
CA THR A 269 -31.69 9.27 -2.76
C THR A 269 -31.40 10.63 -2.10
N GLU A 270 -30.39 11.36 -2.58
CA GLU A 270 -30.13 12.78 -2.25
C GLU A 270 -30.16 13.62 -3.53
#